data_AF-A0A8J9S6Y5-F1
#
_entry.id   AF-A0A8J9S6Y5-F1
#
_cell.length_a   1.000
_cell.length_b   1.000
_cell.length_c   1.000
_cell.angle_alpha   90.00
_cell.angle_beta   90.00
_cell.angle_gamma   90.00
#
_symmetry.space_group_name_H-M   'P 1'
#
loop_
_entity.id
_entity.type
_entity.pdbx_description
1 polymer ?
#
loop_
_entity_poly.entity_id
_entity_poly.type
_entity_poly.pdbx_seq_one_letter_code
_entity_poly.pdbx_strand_id
1 'polypeptide(L)'
;MASTFSAPCLRLADPRINVLRGPSHCAKHQCRPRGRFAVAAKAGIFQHTKEKAEDTGRKVSHAVDEHTPDPPHIHTPGWMPSLTNILIFGAVAYGLSQTVFKKAPKGKNPADTVKKTAESVADKAPKPPQVMRPRPIDAARAVLAMESVGPEESQRLFSTADVNNDGKVDLRELTRAINKLQPPHKSSAEARDAAVDAFVLFGVNGAEGMNEEQFRRWLQSWCVLNERDLKDAMMGLNSAMKLPDAKSSPEDKALMDELDAAFQSSGGAQRYFDVHKTGCAFDMWDNDRSGSIGRDKVNKALLRMAQQLQNKGPGNKVLQATSIVELDAKMGPGSLDRRAFDNLIQRFAEQVGVPSGEVTDYLIERAMRKEQGEGPDPDRVMHELTGRTDYQTRSGRETSGQHYEQRSSHNGHDSNRDRENDRNNRDSNRDSNRDRDSNRDINRGGRR
;
A
#
# COMPACT_ATOMS: atom_id res chain seq x y z
N MET A 1 27.50 -31.78 81.20
CA MET A 1 27.80 -30.58 80.39
C MET A 1 26.49 -29.94 80.00
N ALA A 2 26.22 -28.77 80.56
CA ALA A 2 24.98 -28.02 80.42
C ALA A 2 25.06 -27.06 79.23
N SER A 3 23.97 -26.92 78.48
CA SER A 3 23.59 -25.65 77.87
C SER A 3 22.09 -25.65 77.55
N THR A 4 21.37 -24.81 78.29
CA THR A 4 19.97 -24.42 78.16
C THR A 4 19.92 -23.01 77.59
N PHE A 5 19.06 -22.72 76.60
CA PHE A 5 18.48 -21.38 76.32
C PHE A 5 17.28 -21.61 75.34
N SER A 6 16.02 -21.60 75.79
CA SER A 6 15.11 -20.46 76.05
C SER A 6 14.78 -19.60 74.82
N ALA A 7 13.51 -19.68 74.38
CA ALA A 7 12.83 -18.72 73.48
C ALA A 7 12.51 -17.39 74.22
N PRO A 8 12.06 -16.31 73.54
CA PRO A 8 10.60 -16.11 73.32
C PRO A 8 10.15 -15.24 72.11
N CYS A 9 8.81 -15.20 71.94
CA CYS A 9 7.98 -14.38 71.03
C CYS A 9 8.15 -12.85 71.13
N LEU A 10 7.81 -12.12 70.04
CA LEU A 10 7.26 -10.73 69.99
C LEU A 10 6.65 -10.52 68.58
N ARG A 11 5.33 -10.45 68.35
CA ARG A 11 4.31 -9.38 68.50
C ARG A 11 4.45 -8.13 67.60
N LEU A 12 3.37 -7.95 66.82
CA LEU A 12 2.84 -6.83 66.05
C LEU A 12 3.14 -5.39 66.54
N ALA A 13 3.32 -4.48 65.57
CA ALA A 13 3.05 -3.05 65.73
C ALA A 13 2.37 -2.48 64.47
N ASP A 14 1.22 -1.86 64.71
CA ASP A 14 0.36 -1.06 63.85
C ASP A 14 0.66 0.43 64.15
N PRO A 15 0.57 1.36 63.18
CA PRO A 15 0.08 2.68 63.55
C PRO A 15 -0.95 3.23 62.56
N ARG A 16 -2.17 3.44 63.09
CA ARG A 16 -3.16 4.39 62.61
C ARG A 16 -2.72 5.83 62.90
N ILE A 17 -2.79 6.74 61.93
CA ILE A 17 -2.97 8.19 62.17
C ILE A 17 -4.02 8.78 61.23
N ASN A 18 -5.14 9.15 61.86
CA ASN A 18 -6.12 10.22 61.66
C ASN A 18 -6.42 10.88 60.30
N VAL A 19 -7.71 10.80 60.00
CA VAL A 19 -8.57 11.67 59.19
C VAL A 19 -8.70 13.06 59.81
N LEU A 20 -8.55 14.14 59.04
CA LEU A 20 -9.27 15.41 59.25
C LEU A 20 -9.70 16.04 57.92
N ARG A 21 -10.97 16.46 57.91
CA ARG A 21 -11.71 17.22 56.89
C ARG A 21 -11.08 18.60 56.65
N GLY A 22 -11.08 19.13 55.43
CA GLY A 22 -12.09 20.12 55.01
C GLY A 22 -11.45 21.37 54.35
N PRO A 23 -12.22 22.21 53.65
CA PRO A 23 -11.83 22.81 52.36
C PRO A 23 -11.44 24.30 52.42
N SER A 24 -10.72 24.78 51.41
CA SER A 24 -10.57 26.22 51.15
C SER A 24 -10.66 26.57 49.66
N HIS A 25 -11.64 27.43 49.37
CA HIS A 25 -11.81 28.21 48.15
C HIS A 25 -10.80 29.38 48.07
N CYS A 26 -10.72 29.98 46.86
CA CYS A 26 -10.07 31.25 46.48
C CYS A 26 -8.54 31.15 46.26
N ALA A 27 -7.91 31.76 45.26
CA ALA A 27 -8.30 32.90 44.42
C ALA A 27 -7.59 32.86 43.05
N LYS A 28 -8.23 33.49 42.06
CA LYS A 28 -7.62 33.99 40.83
C LYS A 28 -6.49 34.97 41.19
N HIS A 29 -5.29 34.79 40.64
CA HIS A 29 -4.38 35.91 40.42
C HIS A 29 -3.57 35.71 39.13
N GLN A 30 -3.79 36.65 38.22
CA GLN A 30 -2.92 36.99 37.10
C GLN A 30 -1.51 37.31 37.62
N CYS A 31 -0.48 36.79 36.94
CA CYS A 31 0.84 37.41 36.87
C CYS A 31 1.58 36.92 35.62
N ARG A 32 1.66 37.77 34.60
CA ARG A 32 2.81 37.82 33.66
C ARG A 32 3.96 38.49 34.42
N PRO A 33 5.24 38.13 34.17
CA PRO A 33 5.99 38.97 33.23
C PRO A 33 7.08 38.26 32.39
N ARG A 34 7.24 38.80 31.18
CA ARG A 34 8.48 39.12 30.46
C ARG A 34 9.75 38.29 30.78
N GLY A 35 10.14 37.45 29.83
CA GLY A 35 11.53 37.07 29.58
C GLY A 35 11.92 37.43 28.14
N ARG A 36 12.69 38.52 27.98
CA ARG A 36 13.37 38.87 26.72
C ARG A 36 14.54 37.90 26.55
N PHE A 37 14.55 37.10 25.49
CA PHE A 37 15.78 36.46 25.03
C PHE A 37 16.44 37.36 23.97
N ALA A 38 17.69 37.72 24.26
CA ALA A 38 18.55 38.50 23.40
C ALA A 38 18.97 37.68 22.19
N VAL A 39 18.81 38.26 21.00
CA VAL A 39 19.37 37.78 19.74
C VAL A 39 20.82 38.25 19.69
N ALA A 40 21.77 37.30 19.80
CA ALA A 40 23.17 37.56 19.51
C ALA A 40 23.40 37.43 18.00
N ALA A 41 23.44 38.56 17.31
CA ALA A 41 23.90 38.66 15.93
C ALA A 41 25.43 38.54 15.91
N LYS A 42 25.96 37.47 15.29
CA LYS A 42 27.38 37.32 15.01
C LYS A 42 27.62 37.71 13.55
N ALA A 43 28.18 38.91 13.36
CA ALA A 43 28.63 39.41 12.07
C ALA A 43 29.83 38.59 11.59
N GLY A 44 29.66 37.85 10.49
CA GLY A 44 30.73 37.22 9.73
C GLY A 44 31.04 38.06 8.50
N ILE A 45 32.22 38.66 8.49
CA ILE A 45 32.83 39.38 7.38
C ILE A 45 33.10 38.36 6.26
N PHE A 46 32.51 38.56 5.08
CA PHE A 46 32.88 37.81 3.87
C PHE A 46 33.43 38.78 2.82
N GLN A 47 34.66 38.49 2.39
CA GLN A 47 35.43 39.30 1.46
C GLN A 47 34.88 39.18 0.04
N HIS A 48 34.81 40.34 -0.62
CA HIS A 48 34.60 40.47 -2.05
C HIS A 48 35.78 39.89 -2.83
N THR A 49 35.53 38.88 -3.66
CA THR A 49 36.34 38.63 -4.86
C THR A 49 35.49 38.88 -6.10
N LYS A 50 35.82 39.96 -6.79
CA LYS A 50 35.39 40.25 -8.17
C LYS A 50 35.99 39.19 -9.07
N GLU A 51 35.16 38.47 -9.82
CA GLU A 51 35.59 37.73 -10.98
C GLU A 51 34.79 38.19 -12.21
N LYS A 52 35.53 38.42 -13.29
CA LYS A 52 35.13 39.13 -14.50
C LYS A 52 34.17 38.27 -15.33
N ALA A 53 33.09 38.88 -15.81
CA ALA A 53 32.32 38.36 -16.92
C ALA A 53 33.08 38.60 -18.23
N GLU A 54 33.49 37.51 -18.90
CA GLU A 54 33.89 37.56 -20.30
C GLU A 54 32.65 37.32 -21.18
N ASP A 55 32.39 38.36 -21.96
CA ASP A 55 31.40 38.47 -23.01
C ASP A 55 31.90 37.73 -24.26
N THR A 56 31.25 36.62 -24.62
CA THR A 56 31.42 36.00 -25.94
C THR A 56 30.06 35.84 -26.60
N GLY A 57 29.66 36.90 -27.31
CA GLY A 57 28.54 36.89 -28.23
C GLY A 57 28.74 35.87 -29.35
N ARG A 58 27.89 34.84 -29.38
CA ARG A 58 27.73 33.96 -30.53
C ARG A 58 26.36 34.21 -31.16
N LYS A 59 26.36 34.95 -32.27
CA LYS A 59 25.23 35.09 -33.19
C LYS A 59 24.84 33.71 -33.72
N VAL A 60 23.61 33.28 -33.47
CA VAL A 60 22.98 32.15 -34.15
C VAL A 60 21.86 32.72 -35.01
N SER A 61 21.99 32.49 -36.31
CA SER A 61 21.04 32.86 -37.36
C SER A 61 19.76 32.02 -37.19
N HIS A 62 18.61 32.68 -37.03
CA HIS A 62 17.31 32.03 -37.17
C HIS A 62 17.03 31.78 -38.66
N ALA A 63 16.98 30.50 -39.05
CA ALA A 63 16.24 30.07 -40.23
C ALA A 63 14.79 29.83 -39.80
N VAL A 64 13.86 30.51 -40.46
CA VAL A 64 12.42 30.38 -40.30
C VAL A 64 11.97 29.30 -41.27
N ASP A 65 11.63 28.12 -40.77
CA ASP A 65 10.90 27.10 -41.53
C ASP A 65 9.40 27.30 -41.31
N GLU A 66 8.68 27.46 -42.42
CA GLU A 66 7.22 27.53 -42.47
C GLU A 66 6.59 26.20 -42.02
N HIS A 67 5.81 26.26 -40.94
CA HIS A 67 5.05 25.13 -40.42
C HIS A 67 3.65 25.14 -41.02
N THR A 68 3.34 24.13 -41.85
CA THR A 68 1.98 23.83 -42.30
C THR A 68 1.13 23.31 -41.11
N PRO A 69 -0.10 23.80 -40.91
CA PRO A 69 -0.95 23.34 -39.81
C PRO A 69 -1.56 21.96 -40.12
N ASP A 70 -1.42 21.03 -39.17
CA ASP A 70 -2.09 19.73 -39.19
C ASP A 70 -3.63 19.88 -39.08
N PRO A 71 -4.40 18.98 -39.71
CA PRO A 71 -5.85 19.00 -39.65
C PRO A 71 -6.36 18.64 -38.24
N PRO A 72 -7.52 19.19 -37.82
CA PRO A 72 -8.04 18.99 -36.47
C PRO A 72 -8.45 17.54 -36.22
N HIS A 73 -7.81 16.90 -35.23
CA HIS A 73 -8.26 15.64 -34.66
C HIS A 73 -9.60 15.83 -33.95
N ILE A 74 -10.66 15.28 -34.53
CA ILE A 74 -11.98 15.20 -33.90
C ILE A 74 -11.92 14.09 -32.85
N HIS A 75 -11.81 14.47 -31.57
CA HIS A 75 -12.01 13.55 -30.45
C HIS A 75 -13.50 13.19 -30.34
N THR A 76 -13.85 11.96 -30.70
CA THR A 76 -15.17 11.39 -30.36
C THR A 76 -15.16 10.94 -28.90
N PRO A 77 -16.05 11.44 -28.02
CA PRO A 77 -16.14 10.97 -26.64
C PRO A 77 -16.68 9.53 -26.60
N GLY A 78 -15.85 8.60 -26.12
CA GLY A 78 -16.12 7.15 -26.06
C GLY A 78 -17.13 6.69 -25.01
N TRP A 79 -18.21 7.43 -24.79
CA TRP A 79 -19.27 7.10 -23.83
C TRP A 79 -20.64 7.06 -24.52
N MET A 80 -20.80 6.18 -25.52
CA MET A 80 -22.13 5.77 -25.98
C MET A 80 -22.51 4.51 -25.19
N PRO A 81 -23.52 4.56 -24.29
CA PRO A 81 -24.04 3.34 -23.69
C PRO A 81 -24.54 2.42 -24.81
N SER A 82 -24.20 1.14 -24.76
CA SER A 82 -24.59 0.18 -25.80
C SER A 82 -26.11 0.23 -26.01
N LEU A 83 -26.55 0.19 -27.28
CA LEU A 83 -27.97 0.22 -27.68
C LEU A 83 -28.82 -0.82 -26.91
N THR A 84 -28.20 -1.93 -26.49
CA THR A 84 -28.82 -2.98 -25.68
C THR A 84 -29.26 -2.46 -24.30
N ASN A 85 -28.45 -1.64 -23.64
CA ASN A 85 -28.82 -1.05 -22.35
C ASN A 85 -30.01 -0.10 -22.50
N ILE A 86 -30.04 0.71 -23.56
CA ILE A 86 -31.15 1.64 -23.84
C ILE A 86 -32.47 0.88 -24.03
N LEU A 87 -32.45 -0.24 -24.75
CA LEU A 87 -33.65 -1.05 -24.98
C LEU A 87 -34.16 -1.72 -23.70
N ILE A 88 -33.28 -2.20 -22.83
CA ILE A 88 -33.65 -2.80 -21.55
C ILE A 88 -34.32 -1.75 -20.64
N PHE A 89 -33.73 -0.55 -20.53
CA PHE A 89 -34.34 0.54 -19.76
C PHE A 89 -35.71 0.96 -20.33
N GLY A 90 -35.84 1.01 -21.66
CA GLY A 90 -37.10 1.32 -22.33
C GLY A 90 -38.21 0.30 -22.03
N ALA A 91 -37.90 -0.99 -22.09
CA ALA A 91 -38.88 -2.06 -21.83
C ALA A 91 -39.34 -2.09 -20.37
N VAL A 92 -38.43 -1.88 -19.42
CA VAL A 92 -38.75 -1.83 -17.98
C VAL A 92 -39.60 -0.59 -17.66
N ALA A 93 -39.24 0.57 -18.20
CA ALA A 93 -40.01 1.81 -18.03
C ALA A 93 -41.44 1.67 -18.61
N TYR A 94 -41.56 1.04 -19.78
CA TYR A 94 -42.86 0.78 -20.41
C TYR A 94 -43.73 -0.16 -19.57
N GLY A 95 -43.17 -1.28 -19.07
CA GLY A 95 -43.88 -2.22 -18.21
C GLY A 95 -44.36 -1.60 -16.88
N LEU A 96 -43.52 -0.76 -16.27
CA LEU A 96 -43.89 -0.03 -15.04
C LEU A 96 -45.00 0.99 -15.30
N SER A 97 -44.97 1.71 -16.42
CA SER A 97 -46.03 2.68 -16.76
C SER A 97 -47.41 2.01 -16.87
N GLN A 98 -47.51 0.84 -17.52
CA GLN A 98 -48.78 0.14 -17.73
C GLN A 98 -49.42 -0.38 -16.44
N THR A 99 -48.61 -0.77 -15.45
CA THR A 99 -49.10 -1.28 -14.17
C THR A 99 -49.53 -0.17 -13.22
N VAL A 100 -48.85 0.97 -13.23
CA VAL A 100 -49.18 2.12 -12.38
C VAL A 100 -50.45 2.83 -12.88
N PHE A 101 -50.64 2.98 -14.20
CA PHE A 101 -51.84 3.61 -14.75
C PHE A 101 -53.13 2.85 -14.44
N LYS A 102 -53.07 1.51 -14.32
CA LYS A 102 -54.25 0.68 -13.98
C LYS A 102 -54.62 0.71 -12.49
N LYS A 103 -53.70 1.09 -11.60
CA LYS A 103 -53.88 1.05 -10.14
C LYS A 103 -53.97 2.44 -9.49
N ALA A 104 -53.86 3.52 -10.26
CA ALA A 104 -53.94 4.87 -9.72
C ALA A 104 -55.37 5.19 -9.24
N PRO A 105 -55.56 5.64 -7.98
CA PRO A 105 -56.88 6.04 -7.49
C PRO A 105 -57.39 7.27 -8.25
N LYS A 106 -58.67 7.25 -8.65
CA LYS A 106 -59.33 8.36 -9.37
C LYS A 106 -59.17 9.66 -8.57
N GLY A 107 -58.55 10.67 -9.17
CA GLY A 107 -58.40 12.02 -8.59
C GLY A 107 -56.99 12.38 -8.09
N LYS A 108 -55.99 11.49 -8.18
CA LYS A 108 -54.58 11.84 -7.91
C LYS A 108 -53.76 11.86 -9.20
N ASN A 109 -52.78 12.76 -9.26
CA ASN A 109 -51.89 12.87 -10.40
C ASN A 109 -51.07 11.56 -10.54
N PRO A 110 -51.17 10.84 -11.67
CA PRO A 110 -50.42 9.60 -11.87
C PRO A 110 -48.90 9.81 -11.81
N ALA A 111 -48.39 11.01 -12.12
CA ALA A 111 -46.97 11.34 -12.04
C ALA A 111 -46.41 11.18 -10.61
N ASP A 112 -47.14 11.64 -9.59
CA ASP A 112 -46.70 11.54 -8.19
C ASP A 112 -46.72 10.08 -7.70
N THR A 113 -47.64 9.27 -8.23
CA THR A 113 -47.73 7.84 -7.90
C THR A 113 -46.58 7.06 -8.53
N VAL A 114 -46.22 7.37 -9.79
CA VAL A 114 -45.03 6.80 -10.46
C VAL A 114 -43.77 7.20 -9.71
N LYS A 115 -43.61 8.47 -9.33
CA LYS A 115 -42.44 8.95 -8.59
C LYS A 115 -42.27 8.23 -7.24
N LYS A 116 -43.32 8.16 -6.43
CA LYS A 116 -43.28 7.49 -5.12
C LYS A 116 -43.07 5.97 -5.24
N THR A 117 -43.61 5.35 -6.29
CA THR A 117 -43.38 3.93 -6.56
C THR A 117 -41.96 3.69 -7.05
N ALA A 118 -41.42 4.57 -7.91
CA ALA A 118 -40.04 4.50 -8.37
C ALA A 118 -39.04 4.69 -7.23
N GLU A 119 -39.28 5.64 -6.30
CA GLU A 119 -38.47 5.83 -5.09
C GLU A 119 -38.52 4.59 -4.18
N SER A 120 -39.71 4.04 -3.92
CA SER A 120 -39.90 2.80 -3.14
C SER A 120 -39.26 1.57 -3.78
N VAL A 121 -39.29 1.47 -5.11
CA VAL A 121 -38.66 0.36 -5.85
C VAL A 121 -37.15 0.56 -5.94
N ALA A 122 -36.65 1.80 -6.05
CA ALA A 122 -35.22 2.10 -6.03
C ALA A 122 -34.59 1.77 -4.66
N ASP A 123 -35.29 2.05 -3.55
CA ASP A 123 -34.84 1.70 -2.19
C ASP A 123 -34.84 0.18 -1.94
N LYS A 124 -35.70 -0.57 -2.64
CA LYS A 124 -35.81 -2.04 -2.52
C LYS A 124 -35.05 -2.80 -3.59
N ALA A 125 -34.59 -2.14 -4.66
CA ALA A 125 -33.79 -2.77 -5.68
C ALA A 125 -32.49 -3.23 -5.02
N PRO A 126 -32.09 -4.50 -5.20
CA PRO A 126 -30.78 -4.94 -4.74
C PRO A 126 -29.75 -4.01 -5.39
N LYS A 127 -28.98 -3.28 -4.56
CA LYS A 127 -27.90 -2.42 -5.06
C LYS A 127 -27.07 -3.29 -6.02
N PRO A 128 -26.80 -2.83 -7.25
CA PRO A 128 -25.98 -3.60 -8.18
C PRO A 128 -24.74 -4.05 -7.43
N PRO A 129 -24.34 -5.33 -7.54
CA PRO A 129 -23.19 -5.83 -6.80
C PRO A 129 -22.05 -4.88 -7.09
N GLN A 130 -21.59 -4.17 -6.06
CA GLN A 130 -20.53 -3.21 -6.24
C GLN A 130 -19.34 -4.05 -6.70
N VAL A 131 -18.89 -3.82 -7.93
CA VAL A 131 -17.66 -4.42 -8.45
C VAL A 131 -16.57 -3.87 -7.56
N MET A 132 -16.19 -4.65 -6.54
CA MET A 132 -15.16 -4.25 -5.59
C MET A 132 -13.88 -4.14 -6.39
N ARG A 133 -13.36 -2.92 -6.51
CA ARG A 133 -12.04 -2.71 -7.10
C ARG A 133 -11.03 -3.57 -6.33
N PRO A 134 -10.07 -4.20 -7.03
CA PRO A 134 -9.03 -4.98 -6.37
C PRO A 134 -8.34 -4.11 -5.31
N ARG A 135 -8.16 -4.67 -4.12
CA ARG A 135 -7.52 -3.94 -3.02
C ARG A 135 -6.01 -3.92 -3.24
N PRO A 136 -5.30 -2.87 -2.76
CA PRO A 136 -3.82 -2.81 -2.84
C PRO A 136 -3.12 -4.10 -2.41
N ILE A 137 -3.60 -4.71 -1.33
CA ILE A 137 -3.09 -5.98 -0.80
C ILE A 137 -3.32 -7.18 -1.74
N ASP A 138 -4.44 -7.22 -2.46
CA ASP A 138 -4.77 -8.34 -3.35
C ASP A 138 -3.90 -8.29 -4.62
N ALA A 139 -3.64 -7.10 -5.15
CA ALA A 139 -2.70 -6.93 -6.25
C ALA A 139 -1.25 -7.20 -5.84
N ALA A 140 -0.83 -6.72 -4.66
CA ALA A 140 0.51 -7.01 -4.14
C ALA A 140 0.74 -8.53 -4.04
N ARG A 141 -0.25 -9.27 -3.55
CA ARG A 141 -0.21 -10.74 -3.53
C ARG A 141 -0.17 -11.37 -4.91
N ALA A 142 -1.05 -10.94 -5.82
CA ALA A 142 -1.09 -11.47 -7.18
C ALA A 142 0.29 -11.33 -7.83
N VAL A 143 0.93 -10.17 -7.65
CA VAL A 143 2.25 -9.91 -8.23
C VAL A 143 3.37 -10.67 -7.57
N LEU A 144 3.31 -10.92 -6.27
CA LEU A 144 4.25 -11.84 -5.62
C LEU A 144 4.16 -13.28 -6.19
N ALA A 145 3.06 -13.62 -6.87
CA ALA A 145 2.87 -14.90 -7.55
C ALA A 145 3.14 -14.86 -9.07
N MET A 146 3.32 -13.67 -9.67
CA MET A 146 3.50 -13.50 -11.12
C MET A 146 4.95 -13.58 -11.56
N GLU A 147 5.16 -14.13 -12.75
CA GLU A 147 6.45 -14.10 -13.43
C GLU A 147 6.81 -12.65 -13.84
N SER A 148 8.11 -12.39 -13.77
CA SER A 148 8.73 -11.07 -13.81
C SER A 148 8.64 -10.39 -15.18
N VAL A 149 8.57 -9.05 -15.20
CA VAL A 149 8.93 -8.23 -16.38
C VAL A 149 10.34 -8.61 -16.83
N GLY A 150 10.64 -8.49 -18.12
CA GLY A 150 12.01 -8.66 -18.61
C GLY A 150 12.98 -7.69 -17.90
N PRO A 151 14.21 -8.13 -17.55
CA PRO A 151 15.15 -7.32 -16.76
C PRO A 151 15.57 -6.03 -17.45
N GLU A 152 15.69 -6.02 -18.79
CA GLU A 152 16.07 -4.80 -19.53
C GLU A 152 15.00 -3.71 -19.44
N GLU A 153 13.74 -4.13 -19.48
CA GLU A 153 12.58 -3.26 -19.39
C GLU A 153 12.41 -2.69 -17.98
N SER A 154 12.60 -3.51 -16.94
CA SER A 154 12.58 -3.04 -15.55
C SER A 154 13.71 -2.07 -15.25
N GLN A 155 14.93 -2.38 -15.71
CA GLN A 155 16.10 -1.56 -15.47
C GLN A 155 15.93 -0.17 -16.06
N ARG A 156 15.44 -0.07 -17.30
CA ARG A 156 15.21 1.21 -17.96
C ARG A 156 14.23 2.11 -17.19
N LEU A 157 13.16 1.53 -16.65
CA LEU A 157 12.18 2.29 -15.86
C LEU A 157 12.71 2.66 -14.50
N PHE A 158 13.42 1.74 -13.87
CA PHE A 158 14.09 1.99 -12.61
C PHE A 158 15.02 3.19 -12.74
N SER A 159 15.91 3.21 -13.74
CA SER A 159 16.78 4.36 -14.04
C SER A 159 16.03 5.64 -14.43
N THR A 160 14.76 5.54 -14.81
CA THR A 160 13.93 6.72 -15.08
C THR A 160 13.30 7.27 -13.80
N ALA A 161 12.99 6.40 -12.84
CA ALA A 161 12.42 6.75 -11.55
C ALA A 161 13.50 7.19 -10.54
N ASP A 162 14.65 6.50 -10.53
CA ASP A 162 15.87 6.83 -9.78
C ASP A 162 16.54 8.04 -10.45
N VAL A 163 16.10 9.24 -10.07
CA VAL A 163 16.51 10.50 -10.69
C VAL A 163 17.92 10.87 -10.28
N ASN A 164 18.32 10.52 -9.05
CA ASN A 164 19.64 10.83 -8.52
C ASN A 164 20.71 9.79 -8.91
N ASN A 165 20.33 8.66 -9.50
CA ASN A 165 21.17 7.52 -9.90
C ASN A 165 21.93 6.89 -8.72
N ASP A 166 21.32 6.82 -7.55
CA ASP A 166 21.91 6.18 -6.37
C ASP A 166 21.67 4.66 -6.31
N GLY A 167 20.98 4.11 -7.32
CA GLY A 167 20.65 2.70 -7.42
C GLY A 167 19.41 2.32 -6.61
N LYS A 168 18.63 3.31 -6.15
CA LYS A 168 17.42 3.15 -5.35
C LYS A 168 16.37 4.17 -5.78
N VAL A 169 15.10 3.85 -5.55
CA VAL A 169 13.98 4.77 -5.73
C VAL A 169 13.49 5.17 -4.34
N ASP A 170 13.76 6.38 -3.94
CA ASP A 170 13.30 6.91 -2.65
C ASP A 170 11.80 7.24 -2.66
N LEU A 171 11.27 7.67 -1.52
CA LEU A 171 9.84 8.00 -1.40
C LEU A 171 9.43 9.18 -2.31
N ARG A 172 10.31 10.16 -2.55
CA ARG A 172 10.02 11.33 -3.41
C ARG A 172 9.98 10.94 -4.86
N GLU A 173 10.96 10.17 -5.28
CA GLU A 173 11.08 9.64 -6.62
C GLU A 173 9.87 8.76 -6.95
N LEU A 174 9.47 7.89 -6.03
CA LEU A 174 8.26 7.10 -6.19
C LEU A 174 6.99 7.97 -6.21
N THR A 175 6.87 8.96 -5.32
CA THR A 175 5.75 9.91 -5.30
C THR A 175 5.64 10.65 -6.63
N ARG A 176 6.77 11.10 -7.17
CA ARG A 176 6.86 11.77 -8.48
C ARG A 176 6.43 10.83 -9.60
N ALA A 177 6.96 9.61 -9.64
CA ALA A 177 6.59 8.61 -10.62
C ALA A 177 5.09 8.29 -10.59
N ILE A 178 4.51 8.15 -9.39
CA ILE A 178 3.07 7.92 -9.21
C ILE A 178 2.26 9.11 -9.70
N ASN A 179 2.63 10.34 -9.31
CA ASN A 179 1.93 11.55 -9.72
C ASN A 179 1.89 11.69 -11.26
N LYS A 180 2.96 11.26 -11.94
CA LYS A 180 3.06 11.24 -13.41
C LYS A 180 2.23 10.12 -14.06
N LEU A 181 2.06 8.99 -13.39
CA LEU A 181 1.26 7.85 -13.85
C LEU A 181 -0.24 8.03 -13.63
N GLN A 182 -0.59 8.78 -12.59
CA GLN A 182 -1.97 9.04 -12.21
C GLN A 182 -2.67 9.98 -13.21
N PRO A 183 -4.01 9.89 -13.33
CA PRO A 183 -4.78 10.86 -14.10
C PRO A 183 -4.53 12.29 -13.60
N PRO A 184 -4.60 13.31 -14.47
CA PRO A 184 -4.20 14.69 -14.17
C PRO A 184 -5.03 15.41 -13.09
N HIS A 185 -6.08 14.77 -12.56
CA HIS A 185 -6.97 15.32 -11.54
C HIS A 185 -6.65 14.83 -10.12
N LYS A 186 -5.68 13.94 -9.94
CA LYS A 186 -5.27 13.48 -8.61
C LYS A 186 -4.26 14.45 -7.99
N SER A 187 -4.35 14.60 -6.67
CA SER A 187 -3.46 15.49 -5.92
C SER A 187 -2.11 14.84 -5.64
N SER A 188 -1.05 15.64 -5.44
CA SER A 188 0.26 15.12 -5.01
C SER A 188 0.17 14.39 -3.66
N ALA A 189 -0.78 14.77 -2.80
CA ALA A 189 -1.04 14.09 -1.54
C ALA A 189 -1.50 12.64 -1.76
N GLU A 190 -2.40 12.39 -2.73
CA GLU A 190 -2.80 11.02 -3.09
C GLU A 190 -1.64 10.21 -3.68
N ALA A 191 -0.76 10.85 -4.47
CA ALA A 191 0.42 10.20 -5.00
C ALA A 191 1.42 9.82 -3.89
N ARG A 192 1.62 10.71 -2.91
CA ARG A 192 2.46 10.47 -1.74
C ARG A 192 1.91 9.32 -0.90
N ASP A 193 0.62 9.36 -0.58
CA ASP A 193 0.01 8.33 0.26
C ASP A 193 0.10 6.95 -0.44
N ALA A 194 -0.12 6.90 -1.76
CA ALA A 194 0.10 5.68 -2.55
C ALA A 194 1.56 5.22 -2.59
N ALA A 195 2.52 6.15 -2.59
CA ALA A 195 3.94 5.83 -2.48
C ALA A 195 4.26 5.22 -1.11
N VAL A 196 3.77 5.82 -0.03
CA VAL A 196 3.96 5.30 1.33
C VAL A 196 3.35 3.91 1.47
N ASP A 197 2.12 3.71 1.00
CA ASP A 197 1.48 2.40 0.97
C ASP A 197 2.32 1.35 0.23
N ALA A 198 2.97 1.74 -0.88
CA ALA A 198 3.87 0.86 -1.60
C ALA A 198 5.08 0.45 -0.74
N PHE A 199 5.76 1.39 -0.09
CA PHE A 199 6.87 1.07 0.81
C PHE A 199 6.44 0.11 1.92
N VAL A 200 5.27 0.33 2.50
CA VAL A 200 4.71 -0.52 3.56
C VAL A 200 4.38 -1.92 3.02
N LEU A 201 3.65 -2.01 1.92
CA LEU A 201 3.21 -3.27 1.31
C LEU A 201 4.36 -4.17 0.87
N PHE A 202 5.44 -3.57 0.38
CA PHE A 202 6.63 -4.29 -0.09
C PHE A 202 7.70 -4.45 1.00
N GLY A 203 7.41 -4.05 2.24
CA GLY A 203 8.31 -4.20 3.39
C GLY A 203 9.63 -3.46 3.21
N VAL A 204 9.60 -2.33 2.48
CA VAL A 204 10.79 -1.54 2.18
C VAL A 204 11.03 -0.55 3.31
N ASN A 205 12.26 -0.50 3.81
CA ASN A 205 12.66 0.56 4.73
C ASN A 205 12.65 1.88 3.97
N GLY A 206 11.77 2.78 4.38
CA GLY A 206 11.61 4.08 3.75
C GLY A 206 12.85 4.95 3.72
N ALA A 207 13.75 4.81 4.69
CA ALA A 207 15.03 5.50 4.70
C ALA A 207 16.05 4.90 3.72
N GLU A 208 15.86 3.63 3.32
CA GLU A 208 16.77 2.95 2.43
C GLU A 208 16.37 3.07 0.97
N GLY A 209 15.10 3.35 0.64
CA GLY A 209 14.61 3.36 -0.74
C GLY A 209 14.32 1.96 -1.31
N MET A 210 13.60 1.90 -2.43
CA MET A 210 13.33 0.65 -3.15
C MET A 210 14.46 0.30 -4.10
N ASN A 211 14.97 -0.93 -4.08
CA ASN A 211 15.85 -1.40 -5.15
C ASN A 211 15.05 -1.74 -6.44
N GLU A 212 15.75 -2.04 -7.53
CA GLU A 212 15.14 -2.35 -8.83
C GLU A 212 14.08 -3.44 -8.75
N GLU A 213 14.40 -4.54 -8.08
CA GLU A 213 13.50 -5.69 -7.95
C GLU A 213 12.23 -5.34 -7.17
N GLN A 214 12.35 -4.58 -6.08
CA GLN A 214 11.22 -4.09 -5.29
C GLN A 214 10.35 -3.12 -6.09
N PHE A 215 10.98 -2.16 -6.78
CA PHE A 215 10.28 -1.20 -7.63
C PHE A 215 9.51 -1.90 -8.76
N ARG A 216 10.14 -2.90 -9.40
CA ARG A 216 9.51 -3.72 -10.45
C ARG A 216 8.26 -4.42 -9.95
N ARG A 217 8.32 -5.07 -8.79
CA ARG A 217 7.15 -5.72 -8.16
C ARG A 217 6.07 -4.71 -7.79
N TRP A 218 6.46 -3.54 -7.29
CA TRP A 218 5.48 -2.48 -7.05
C TRP A 218 4.77 -2.05 -8.33
N LEU A 219 5.51 -1.79 -9.41
CA LEU A 219 4.93 -1.33 -10.68
C LEU A 219 3.95 -2.36 -11.25
N GLN A 220 4.33 -3.64 -11.23
CA GLN A 220 3.44 -4.72 -11.61
C GLN A 220 2.14 -4.69 -10.77
N SER A 221 2.25 -4.50 -9.45
CA SER A 221 1.08 -4.46 -8.55
C SER A 221 0.19 -3.26 -8.87
N TRP A 222 0.80 -2.11 -9.11
CA TRP A 222 0.11 -0.91 -9.54
C TRP A 222 -0.67 -1.12 -10.85
N CYS A 223 -0.10 -1.83 -11.83
CA CYS A 223 -0.77 -2.15 -13.09
C CYS A 223 -2.01 -3.02 -12.86
N VAL A 224 -1.90 -4.06 -12.02
CA VAL A 224 -3.04 -4.91 -11.65
C VAL A 224 -4.14 -4.10 -10.96
N LEU A 225 -3.79 -3.19 -10.02
CA LEU A 225 -4.77 -2.36 -9.32
C LEU A 225 -5.53 -1.39 -10.22
N ASN A 226 -4.86 -0.87 -11.23
CA ASN A 226 -5.43 0.12 -12.13
C ASN A 226 -5.99 -0.50 -13.41
N GLU A 227 -6.02 -1.85 -13.49
CA GLU A 227 -6.45 -2.61 -14.68
C GLU A 227 -5.73 -2.12 -15.95
N ARG A 228 -4.43 -1.85 -15.84
CA ARG A 228 -3.59 -1.39 -16.94
C ARG A 228 -2.68 -2.50 -17.41
N ASP A 229 -2.50 -2.55 -18.73
CA ASP A 229 -1.43 -3.34 -19.30
C ASP A 229 -0.08 -2.78 -18.83
N LEU A 230 0.81 -3.68 -18.44
CA LEU A 230 2.12 -3.31 -17.91
C LEU A 230 2.90 -2.52 -18.97
N LYS A 231 2.97 -3.00 -20.21
CA LYS A 231 3.73 -2.34 -21.28
C LYS A 231 3.22 -0.92 -21.54
N ASP A 232 1.90 -0.73 -21.52
CA ASP A 232 1.30 0.60 -21.63
C ASP A 232 1.64 1.51 -20.45
N ALA A 233 1.59 0.99 -19.22
CA ALA A 233 2.01 1.73 -18.03
C ALA A 233 3.50 2.10 -18.08
N MET A 234 4.35 1.20 -18.59
CA MET A 234 5.78 1.42 -18.78
C MET A 234 6.06 2.53 -19.82
N MET A 235 5.42 2.45 -20.99
CA MET A 235 5.53 3.49 -22.03
C MET A 235 5.00 4.83 -21.53
N GLY A 236 3.89 4.81 -20.78
CA GLY A 236 3.31 5.97 -20.12
C GLY A 236 4.27 6.61 -19.12
N LEU A 237 4.86 5.84 -18.22
CA LEU A 237 5.82 6.34 -17.22
C LEU A 237 7.05 6.97 -17.89
N ASN A 238 7.68 6.25 -18.82
CA ASN A 238 8.86 6.75 -19.54
C ASN A 238 8.58 8.05 -20.32
N SER A 239 7.39 8.16 -20.91
CA SER A 239 6.96 9.39 -21.58
C SER A 239 6.67 10.51 -20.59
N ALA A 240 5.97 10.22 -19.50
CA ALA A 240 5.56 11.21 -18.50
C ALA A 240 6.74 11.77 -17.69
N MET A 241 7.75 10.95 -17.42
CA MET A 241 8.96 11.37 -16.70
C MET A 241 9.86 12.31 -17.52
N LYS A 242 9.74 12.30 -18.85
CA LYS A 242 10.42 13.27 -19.73
C LYS A 242 9.72 14.63 -19.78
N LEU A 243 8.44 14.68 -19.43
CA LEU A 243 7.70 15.94 -19.38
C LEU A 243 8.18 16.74 -18.16
N PRO A 244 8.27 18.07 -18.26
CA PRO A 244 8.54 18.91 -17.11
C PRO A 244 7.51 18.63 -16.01
N ASP A 245 7.93 18.77 -14.76
CA ASP A 245 6.99 18.64 -13.65
C ASP A 245 5.92 19.71 -13.77
N ALA A 246 4.66 19.30 -13.53
CA ALA A 246 3.58 20.26 -13.43
C ALA A 246 3.95 21.29 -12.35
N LYS A 247 3.56 22.54 -12.55
CA LYS A 247 3.81 23.59 -11.55
C LYS A 247 3.23 23.13 -10.21
N SER A 248 4.10 22.84 -9.24
CA SER A 248 3.69 22.40 -7.92
C SER A 248 2.82 23.47 -7.28
N SER A 249 1.67 23.06 -6.76
CA SER A 249 0.87 23.96 -5.93
C SER A 249 1.64 24.32 -4.65
N PRO A 250 1.33 25.44 -3.99
CA PRO A 250 1.88 25.75 -2.67
C PRO A 250 1.68 24.62 -1.66
N GLU A 251 0.54 23.92 -1.75
CA GLU A 251 0.21 22.75 -0.93
C GLU A 251 1.14 21.57 -1.23
N ASP A 252 1.40 21.27 -2.51
CA ASP A 252 2.33 20.20 -2.90
C ASP A 252 3.75 20.50 -2.42
N LYS A 253 4.15 21.78 -2.48
CA LYS A 253 5.46 22.21 -1.99
C LYS A 253 5.58 22.04 -0.48
N ALA A 254 4.57 22.48 0.27
CA ALA A 254 4.55 22.32 1.73
C ALA A 254 4.62 20.85 2.15
N LEU A 255 3.94 19.97 1.39
CA LEU A 255 3.97 18.52 1.60
C LEU A 255 5.36 17.92 1.31
N MET A 256 6.05 18.38 0.27
CA MET A 256 7.42 17.95 0.00
C MET A 256 8.40 18.47 1.05
N ASP A 257 8.24 19.72 1.50
CA ASP A 257 9.03 20.32 2.58
C ASP A 257 8.84 19.58 3.92
N GLU A 258 7.62 19.10 4.21
CA GLU A 258 7.34 18.23 5.37
C GLU A 258 8.11 16.91 5.27
N LEU A 259 8.09 16.29 4.09
CA LEU A 259 8.82 15.05 3.85
C LEU A 259 10.34 15.26 3.96
N ASP A 260 10.84 16.37 3.44
CA ASP A 260 12.21 16.84 3.64
C ASP A 260 12.60 16.90 5.11
N ALA A 261 11.79 17.58 5.92
CA ALA A 261 12.05 17.71 7.35
C ALA A 261 12.05 16.35 8.06
N ALA A 262 11.12 15.45 7.70
CA ALA A 262 11.05 14.12 8.28
C ALA A 262 12.33 13.31 7.99
N PHE A 263 12.83 13.35 6.75
CA PHE A 263 13.99 12.57 6.32
C PHE A 263 15.34 13.18 6.75
N GLN A 264 15.41 14.48 7.00
CA GLN A 264 16.62 15.13 7.51
C GLN A 264 16.90 14.82 8.99
N SER A 265 15.87 14.43 9.75
CA SER A 265 16.02 14.13 11.18
C SER A 265 16.34 12.65 11.42
N SER A 266 17.29 12.39 12.33
CA SER A 266 17.61 11.01 12.73
C SER A 266 16.38 10.33 13.33
N GLY A 267 15.90 9.28 12.67
CA GLY A 267 14.68 8.56 13.05
C GLY A 267 13.36 9.22 12.65
N GLY A 268 13.37 10.40 12.02
CA GLY A 268 12.14 11.05 11.55
C GLY A 268 11.46 10.28 10.41
N ALA A 269 12.24 9.79 9.46
CA ALA A 269 11.74 8.90 8.41
C ALA A 269 11.05 7.67 9.02
N GLN A 270 11.70 6.98 9.96
CA GLN A 270 11.11 5.81 10.61
C GLN A 270 9.77 6.14 11.28
N ARG A 271 9.70 7.24 12.05
CA ARG A 271 8.46 7.68 12.70
C ARG A 271 7.37 8.03 11.69
N TYR A 272 7.74 8.67 10.59
CA TYR A 272 6.83 8.98 9.50
C TYR A 272 6.21 7.68 8.95
N PHE A 273 7.04 6.69 8.62
CA PHE A 273 6.54 5.39 8.16
C PHE A 273 5.74 4.65 9.23
N ASP A 274 6.13 4.66 10.51
CA ASP A 274 5.40 3.95 11.57
C ASP A 274 3.95 4.45 11.72
N VAL A 275 3.74 5.77 11.59
CA VAL A 275 2.39 6.38 11.61
C VAL A 275 1.57 5.88 10.42
N HIS A 276 2.15 5.90 9.22
CA HIS A 276 1.45 5.45 8.02
C HIS A 276 1.23 3.94 7.96
N LYS A 277 2.20 3.14 8.44
CA LYS A 277 2.13 1.68 8.53
C LYS A 277 0.90 1.25 9.31
N THR A 278 0.65 1.88 10.45
CA THR A 278 -0.49 1.53 11.32
C THR A 278 -1.80 1.81 10.60
N GLY A 279 -1.82 2.89 9.83
CA GLY A 279 -2.89 3.20 8.92
C GLY A 279 -3.15 2.18 7.82
N CYS A 280 -2.09 1.80 7.11
CA CYS A 280 -2.14 0.79 6.06
C CYS A 280 -2.62 -0.56 6.63
N ALA A 281 -2.12 -0.94 7.82
CA ALA A 281 -2.60 -2.11 8.53
C ALA A 281 -4.10 -2.02 8.82
N PHE A 282 -4.61 -0.89 9.33
CA PHE A 282 -6.05 -0.73 9.53
C PHE A 282 -6.84 -0.98 8.23
N ASP A 283 -6.44 -0.32 7.14
CA ASP A 283 -7.13 -0.39 5.86
C ASP A 283 -7.08 -1.80 5.24
N MET A 284 -6.05 -2.60 5.58
CA MET A 284 -5.97 -4.02 5.20
C MET A 284 -6.93 -4.92 5.99
N TRP A 285 -7.26 -4.56 7.23
CA TRP A 285 -8.19 -5.30 8.07
C TRP A 285 -9.64 -4.82 7.89
N ASP A 286 -9.85 -3.58 7.40
CA ASP A 286 -11.14 -2.98 7.03
C ASP A 286 -11.58 -3.41 5.62
N ASN A 287 -11.86 -4.71 5.47
CA ASN A 287 -12.13 -5.33 4.17
C ASN A 287 -13.32 -4.68 3.43
N ASP A 288 -14.33 -4.20 4.15
CA ASP A 288 -15.54 -3.60 3.59
C ASP A 288 -15.48 -2.06 3.52
N ARG A 289 -14.37 -1.46 3.97
CA ARG A 289 -14.17 -0.01 4.05
C ARG A 289 -15.27 0.67 4.85
N SER A 290 -15.76 0.01 5.90
CA SER A 290 -16.77 0.57 6.79
C SER A 290 -16.21 1.69 7.67
N GLY A 291 -14.88 1.86 7.71
CA GLY A 291 -14.19 2.70 8.68
C GLY A 291 -14.06 2.01 10.04
N SER A 292 -14.34 0.70 10.10
CA SER A 292 -14.29 -0.08 11.33
C SER A 292 -13.89 -1.53 11.07
N ILE A 293 -13.11 -2.13 11.96
CA ILE A 293 -12.67 -3.52 11.82
C ILE A 293 -13.25 -4.39 12.93
N GLY A 294 -13.62 -5.62 12.60
CA GLY A 294 -14.08 -6.59 13.60
C GLY A 294 -12.97 -6.90 14.60
N ARG A 295 -13.23 -6.58 15.88
CA ARG A 295 -12.22 -6.65 16.95
C ARG A 295 -11.63 -8.04 17.15
N ASP A 296 -12.47 -9.07 17.04
CA ASP A 296 -12.09 -10.46 17.29
C ASP A 296 -10.94 -10.93 16.39
N LYS A 297 -10.94 -10.50 15.12
CA LYS A 297 -9.92 -10.91 14.14
C LYS A 297 -8.55 -10.32 14.51
N VAL A 298 -8.50 -9.03 14.89
CA VAL A 298 -7.28 -8.36 15.33
C VAL A 298 -6.77 -8.94 16.65
N ASN A 299 -7.66 -9.12 17.63
CA ASN A 299 -7.31 -9.68 18.94
C ASN A 299 -6.74 -11.09 18.80
N LYS A 300 -7.32 -11.93 17.95
CA LYS A 300 -6.80 -13.26 17.64
C LYS A 300 -5.39 -13.21 17.06
N ALA A 301 -5.09 -12.25 16.20
CA ALA A 301 -3.74 -12.06 15.66
C ALA A 301 -2.75 -11.61 16.74
N LEU A 302 -3.11 -10.62 17.56
CA LEU A 302 -2.26 -10.13 18.65
C LEU A 302 -1.97 -11.23 19.69
N LEU A 303 -2.95 -12.07 20.03
CA LEU A 303 -2.75 -13.23 20.90
C LEU A 303 -1.76 -14.24 20.32
N ARG A 304 -1.81 -14.49 19.00
CA ARG A 304 -0.81 -15.34 18.32
C ARG A 304 0.59 -14.72 18.38
N MET A 305 0.72 -13.40 18.20
CA MET A 305 1.99 -12.71 18.34
C MET A 305 2.54 -12.87 19.77
N ALA A 306 1.71 -12.65 20.79
CA ALA A 306 2.08 -12.80 22.19
C ALA A 306 2.60 -14.22 22.49
N GLN A 307 1.94 -15.26 21.97
CA GLN A 307 2.39 -16.65 22.07
C GLN A 307 3.74 -16.89 21.38
N GLN A 308 3.97 -16.28 20.21
CA GLN A 308 5.25 -16.39 19.51
C GLN A 308 6.40 -15.71 20.27
N LEU A 309 6.12 -14.59 20.93
CA LEU A 309 7.08 -13.89 21.79
C LEU A 309 7.38 -14.67 23.08
N GLN A 310 6.40 -15.41 23.62
CA GLN A 310 6.59 -16.28 24.78
C GLN A 310 7.68 -17.34 24.56
N ASN A 311 7.73 -17.87 23.35
CA ASN A 311 8.73 -18.88 22.98
C ASN A 311 10.14 -18.30 22.85
N LYS A 312 10.28 -16.97 22.71
CA LYS A 312 11.56 -16.28 22.56
C LYS A 312 12.18 -15.82 23.87
N GLY A 313 11.44 -15.81 24.98
CA GLY A 313 11.98 -15.43 26.28
C GLY A 313 11.03 -15.69 27.45
N PRO A 314 11.55 -16.09 28.62
CA PRO A 314 10.75 -16.24 29.83
C PRO A 314 10.37 -14.85 30.36
N GLY A 315 9.07 -14.53 30.40
CA GLY A 315 8.66 -13.22 30.89
C GLY A 315 7.19 -13.07 31.21
N ASN A 316 6.92 -12.41 32.33
CA ASN A 316 5.60 -11.93 32.76
C ASN A 316 4.94 -10.98 31.73
N LYS A 317 5.73 -10.38 30.82
CA LYS A 317 5.26 -9.44 29.79
C LYS A 317 4.22 -10.03 28.84
N VAL A 318 4.34 -11.31 28.48
CA VAL A 318 3.38 -11.98 27.59
C VAL A 318 2.01 -12.13 28.27
N LEU A 319 2.00 -12.45 29.56
CA LEU A 319 0.75 -12.55 30.34
C LEU A 319 0.06 -11.19 30.42
N GLN A 320 0.83 -10.12 30.61
CA GLN A 320 0.30 -8.75 30.63
C GLN A 320 -0.29 -8.34 29.27
N ALA A 321 0.42 -8.61 28.17
CA ALA A 321 -0.08 -8.34 26.82
C ALA A 321 -1.34 -9.15 26.48
N THR A 322 -1.38 -10.43 26.87
CA THR A 322 -2.56 -11.30 26.74
C THR A 322 -3.73 -10.71 27.51
N SER A 323 -3.50 -10.28 28.76
CA SER A 323 -4.53 -9.64 29.58
C SER A 323 -5.07 -8.35 28.97
N ILE A 324 -4.24 -7.54 28.29
CA ILE A 324 -4.73 -6.35 27.57
C ILE A 324 -5.67 -6.74 26.43
N VAL A 325 -5.29 -7.73 25.62
CA VAL A 325 -6.13 -8.14 24.48
C VAL A 325 -7.45 -8.75 24.95
N GLU A 326 -7.42 -9.56 26.01
CA GLU A 326 -8.63 -10.14 26.61
C GLU A 326 -9.53 -9.07 27.25
N LEU A 327 -8.94 -8.09 27.95
CA LEU A 327 -9.69 -6.98 28.52
C LEU A 327 -10.33 -6.12 27.42
N ASP A 328 -9.59 -5.84 26.35
CA ASP A 328 -10.07 -5.07 25.20
C ASP A 328 -11.19 -5.82 24.46
N ALA A 329 -11.09 -7.14 24.34
CA ALA A 329 -12.15 -8.00 23.80
C ALA A 329 -13.43 -7.95 24.65
N LYS A 330 -13.29 -7.93 25.99
CA LYS A 330 -14.43 -7.97 26.92
C LYS A 330 -15.10 -6.62 27.11
N MET A 331 -14.32 -5.53 27.14
CA MET A 331 -14.79 -4.23 27.61
C MET A 331 -15.02 -3.20 26.50
N GLY A 332 -14.37 -3.34 25.35
CA GLY A 332 -14.52 -2.33 24.30
C GLY A 332 -15.54 -2.71 23.22
N PRO A 333 -15.81 -1.79 22.28
CA PRO A 333 -16.84 -1.98 21.26
C PRO A 333 -16.56 -3.18 20.36
N GLY A 334 -17.61 -3.84 19.83
CA GLY A 334 -17.45 -5.01 18.96
C GLY A 334 -16.62 -4.75 17.68
N SER A 335 -16.49 -3.48 17.28
CA SER A 335 -15.58 -3.04 16.23
C SER A 335 -14.53 -2.06 16.76
N LEU A 336 -13.43 -1.92 16.04
CA LEU A 336 -12.39 -0.94 16.27
C LEU A 336 -12.48 0.10 15.15
N ASP A 337 -12.66 1.37 15.51
CA ASP A 337 -12.35 2.46 14.58
C ASP A 337 -10.81 2.63 14.49
N ARG A 338 -10.36 3.50 13.58
CA ARG A 338 -8.92 3.76 13.36
C ARG A 338 -8.19 4.15 14.64
N ARG A 339 -8.77 5.04 15.44
CA ARG A 339 -8.15 5.52 16.68
C ARG A 339 -8.09 4.43 17.75
N ALA A 340 -9.13 3.62 17.87
CA ALA A 340 -9.18 2.50 18.79
C ALA A 340 -8.17 1.42 18.42
N PHE A 341 -7.99 1.17 17.12
CA PHE A 341 -6.96 0.27 16.60
C PHE A 341 -5.54 0.75 16.93
N ASP A 342 -5.23 2.02 16.66
CA ASP A 342 -3.92 2.62 16.99
C ASP A 342 -3.63 2.51 18.50
N ASN A 343 -4.60 2.87 19.34
CA ASN A 343 -4.48 2.77 20.80
C ASN A 343 -4.30 1.32 21.29
N LEU A 344 -4.94 0.36 20.63
CA LEU A 344 -4.77 -1.06 20.96
C LEU A 344 -3.35 -1.53 20.62
N ILE A 345 -2.84 -1.19 19.42
CA ILE A 345 -1.48 -1.53 18.99
C ILE A 345 -0.45 -0.90 19.93
N GLN A 346 -0.59 0.37 20.26
CA GLN A 346 0.34 1.07 21.13
C GLN A 346 0.38 0.45 22.53
N ARG A 347 -0.78 0.20 23.15
CA ARG A 347 -0.86 -0.46 24.47
C ARG A 347 -0.28 -1.86 24.44
N PHE A 348 -0.58 -2.64 23.40
CA PHE A 348 -0.04 -3.99 23.24
C PHE A 348 1.48 -3.96 23.13
N ALA A 349 2.02 -3.13 22.22
CA ALA A 349 3.45 -2.96 21.98
C ALA A 349 4.21 -2.58 23.26
N GLU A 350 3.67 -1.63 24.03
CA GLU A 350 4.25 -1.17 25.29
C GLU A 350 4.32 -2.29 26.35
N GLN A 351 3.29 -3.15 26.45
CA GLN A 351 3.32 -4.27 27.40
C GLN A 351 4.28 -5.39 27.01
N VAL A 352 4.34 -5.75 25.72
CA VAL A 352 5.31 -6.76 25.27
C VAL A 352 6.73 -6.21 25.27
N GLY A 353 6.90 -4.88 25.25
CA GLY A 353 8.19 -4.20 25.17
C GLY A 353 8.81 -4.30 23.78
N VAL A 354 8.00 -4.21 22.73
CA VAL A 354 8.45 -4.16 21.34
C VAL A 354 8.01 -2.83 20.71
N PRO A 355 8.72 -2.30 19.70
CA PRO A 355 8.26 -1.14 18.94
C PRO A 355 6.87 -1.37 18.33
N SER A 356 6.01 -0.36 18.31
CA SER A 356 4.69 -0.46 17.67
C SER A 356 4.79 -0.83 16.18
N GLY A 357 5.84 -0.36 15.49
CA GLY A 357 6.13 -0.73 14.11
C GLY A 357 6.25 -2.24 13.90
N GLU A 358 6.86 -2.98 14.83
CA GLU A 358 6.98 -4.45 14.73
C GLU A 358 5.63 -5.15 14.90
N VAL A 359 4.75 -4.63 15.77
CA VAL A 359 3.38 -5.14 15.93
C VAL A 359 2.57 -4.89 14.65
N THR A 360 2.72 -3.70 14.08
CA THR A 360 2.05 -3.34 12.83
C THR A 360 2.55 -4.18 11.65
N ASP A 361 3.86 -4.39 11.52
CA ASP A 361 4.45 -5.25 10.49
C ASP A 361 3.92 -6.68 10.59
N TYR A 362 3.79 -7.21 11.82
CA TYR A 362 3.15 -8.50 12.05
C TYR A 362 1.68 -8.53 11.60
N LEU A 363 0.90 -7.49 11.91
CA LEU A 363 -0.49 -7.41 11.49
C LEU A 363 -0.65 -7.29 9.98
N ILE A 364 0.25 -6.58 9.30
CA ILE A 364 0.32 -6.51 7.83
C ILE A 364 0.65 -7.88 7.25
N GLU A 365 1.67 -8.56 7.75
CA GLU A 365 2.05 -9.91 7.33
C GLU A 365 0.86 -10.89 7.47
N ARG A 366 0.14 -10.82 8.59
CA ARG A 366 -1.05 -11.64 8.85
C ARG A 366 -2.21 -11.29 7.95
N ALA A 367 -2.44 -10.00 7.71
CA ALA A 367 -3.42 -9.55 6.73
C ALA A 367 -3.09 -10.11 5.36
N MET A 368 -1.81 -10.13 4.95
CA MET A 368 -1.30 -10.64 3.68
C MET A 368 -1.36 -12.17 3.55
N ARG A 369 -1.31 -12.95 4.64
CA ARG A 369 -1.34 -14.43 4.56
C ARG A 369 -2.72 -15.08 4.44
N LYS A 370 -3.80 -14.32 4.27
CA LYS A 370 -5.19 -14.84 4.17
C LYS A 370 -5.64 -15.69 5.36
N GLU A 371 -5.02 -15.55 6.53
CA GLU A 371 -5.51 -16.19 7.76
C GLU A 371 -6.91 -15.68 8.20
N GLN A 372 -7.45 -14.68 7.51
CA GLN A 372 -8.81 -14.20 7.68
C GLN A 372 -9.90 -15.10 7.08
N GLY A 373 -9.55 -16.13 6.29
CA GLY A 373 -10.52 -17.14 5.81
C GLY A 373 -11.56 -16.66 4.78
N GLU A 374 -11.48 -15.42 4.28
CA GLU A 374 -12.57 -14.77 3.53
C GLU A 374 -12.17 -14.11 2.19
N GLY A 375 -10.99 -14.40 1.64
CA GLY A 375 -10.55 -13.82 0.34
C GLY A 375 -10.50 -14.83 -0.81
N PRO A 376 -10.86 -14.47 -2.06
CA PRO A 376 -10.80 -15.37 -3.22
C PRO A 376 -9.36 -15.84 -3.44
N ASP A 377 -9.12 -17.15 -3.40
CA ASP A 377 -7.85 -17.88 -3.61
C ASP A 377 -6.89 -17.14 -4.58
N PRO A 378 -5.61 -16.85 -4.22
CA PRO A 378 -4.73 -16.07 -5.10
C PRO A 378 -4.58 -16.76 -6.46
N ASP A 379 -4.56 -18.10 -6.46
CA ASP A 379 -4.49 -18.90 -7.68
C ASP A 379 -5.72 -18.70 -8.56
N ARG A 380 -6.90 -18.54 -7.95
CA ARG A 380 -8.14 -18.20 -8.66
C ARG A 380 -8.12 -16.78 -9.23
N VAL A 381 -7.65 -15.79 -8.47
CA VAL A 381 -7.50 -14.41 -8.96
C VAL A 381 -6.51 -14.37 -10.12
N MET A 382 -5.40 -15.10 -10.00
CA MET A 382 -4.43 -15.26 -11.06
C MET A 382 -5.02 -15.91 -12.30
N HIS A 383 -5.80 -16.98 -12.15
CA HIS A 383 -6.48 -17.64 -13.25
C HIS A 383 -7.55 -16.76 -13.93
N GLU A 384 -8.21 -15.87 -13.17
CA GLU A 384 -9.14 -14.88 -13.71
C GLU A 384 -8.40 -13.74 -14.45
N LEU A 385 -7.21 -13.35 -14.00
CA LEU A 385 -6.38 -12.33 -14.66
C LEU A 385 -5.69 -12.86 -15.93
N THR A 386 -5.06 -14.04 -15.87
CA THR A 386 -4.41 -14.68 -17.03
C THR A 386 -5.43 -15.19 -18.05
N GLY A 387 -6.61 -15.63 -17.59
CA GLY A 387 -7.70 -16.00 -18.48
C GLY A 387 -8.22 -14.83 -19.32
N ARG A 388 -8.10 -13.58 -18.85
CA ARG A 388 -8.53 -12.38 -19.63
C ARG A 388 -7.57 -12.01 -20.75
N THR A 389 -6.27 -12.22 -20.59
CA THR A 389 -5.27 -11.87 -21.63
C THR A 389 -5.41 -12.75 -22.87
N ASP A 390 -5.76 -14.03 -22.70
CA ASP A 390 -5.93 -14.97 -23.81
C ASP A 390 -7.14 -14.64 -24.70
N TYR A 391 -8.23 -14.12 -24.13
CA TYR A 391 -9.41 -13.70 -24.89
C TYR A 391 -9.16 -12.43 -25.71
N GLN A 392 -8.36 -11.49 -25.22
CA GLN A 392 -8.01 -10.28 -25.98
C GLN A 392 -7.05 -10.57 -27.13
N THR A 393 -6.18 -11.57 -26.99
CA THR A 393 -5.26 -11.94 -28.07
C THR A 393 -5.97 -12.73 -29.18
N ARG A 394 -7.05 -13.45 -28.83
CA ARG A 394 -7.80 -14.26 -29.81
C ARG A 394 -8.85 -13.46 -30.61
N SER A 395 -9.43 -12.40 -30.05
CA SER A 395 -10.42 -11.57 -30.76
C SER A 395 -9.83 -10.62 -31.81
N GLY A 396 -8.50 -10.42 -31.81
CA GLY A 396 -7.80 -9.57 -32.78
C GLY A 396 -7.39 -10.25 -34.09
N ARG A 397 -7.62 -11.57 -34.25
CA ARG A 397 -7.06 -12.35 -35.39
C ARG A 397 -8.08 -12.85 -36.42
N GLU A 398 -9.38 -12.53 -36.28
CA GLU A 398 -10.43 -13.12 -37.13
C GLU A 398 -11.04 -12.21 -38.20
N THR A 399 -10.46 -11.05 -38.54
CA THR A 399 -11.02 -10.18 -39.61
C THR A 399 -10.11 -9.83 -40.79
N SER A 400 -8.95 -10.48 -40.96
CA SER A 400 -8.14 -10.33 -42.19
C SER A 400 -7.88 -11.68 -42.86
N GLY A 401 -8.90 -12.18 -43.55
CA GLY A 401 -8.81 -13.47 -44.25
C GLY A 401 -9.74 -13.58 -45.44
N GLN A 402 -9.67 -12.66 -46.41
CA GLN A 402 -10.12 -12.93 -47.77
C GLN A 402 -9.16 -12.35 -48.82
N HIS A 403 -8.85 -13.21 -49.79
CA HIS A 403 -8.12 -13.01 -51.04
C HIS A 403 -6.59 -12.82 -50.96
N TYR A 404 -5.85 -13.89 -51.29
CA TYR A 404 -5.13 -14.00 -52.58
C TYR A 404 -4.71 -15.47 -52.83
N GLU A 405 -5.35 -16.10 -53.80
CA GLU A 405 -4.74 -17.21 -54.55
C GLU A 405 -3.75 -16.61 -55.56
N GLN A 406 -2.52 -17.12 -55.63
CA GLN A 406 -1.93 -17.71 -56.84
C GLN A 406 -0.43 -18.02 -56.67
N ARG A 407 -0.11 -19.31 -56.88
CA ARG A 407 1.04 -19.89 -57.58
C ARG A 407 2.42 -19.24 -57.41
N SER A 408 3.40 -20.03 -56.93
CA SER A 408 4.48 -20.52 -57.79
C SER A 408 5.31 -21.63 -57.12
N SER A 409 5.71 -22.59 -57.94
CA SER A 409 6.55 -23.76 -57.71
C SER A 409 8.06 -23.45 -57.66
N HIS A 410 8.87 -24.45 -57.25
CA HIS A 410 10.35 -24.55 -57.25
C HIS A 410 11.06 -23.75 -56.13
N ASN A 411 12.04 -24.24 -55.38
CA ASN A 411 13.02 -25.32 -55.55
C ASN A 411 13.39 -25.89 -54.18
N GLY A 412 13.72 -27.17 -54.15
CA GLY A 412 14.33 -27.82 -53.00
C GLY A 412 15.79 -27.41 -52.82
N HIS A 413 16.22 -27.29 -51.57
CA HIS A 413 17.61 -27.50 -51.19
C HIS A 413 17.71 -28.00 -49.75
N ASP A 414 18.40 -29.14 -49.64
CA ASP A 414 18.86 -29.79 -48.43
C ASP A 414 19.60 -28.84 -47.50
N SER A 415 19.35 -28.97 -46.21
CA SER A 415 20.38 -28.72 -45.18
C SER A 415 20.02 -29.48 -43.91
N ASN A 416 20.40 -30.76 -43.91
CA ASN A 416 20.79 -31.48 -42.71
C ASN A 416 22.07 -30.83 -42.16
N ARG A 417 21.99 -30.15 -41.01
CA ARG A 417 23.07 -30.01 -40.02
C ARG A 417 22.53 -29.31 -38.78
N ASP A 418 23.15 -29.63 -37.65
CA ASP A 418 22.95 -29.03 -36.32
C ASP A 418 21.96 -29.77 -35.40
N ARG A 419 22.28 -31.04 -35.12
CA ARG A 419 21.89 -31.75 -33.89
C ARG A 419 23.10 -32.42 -33.26
N GLU A 420 24.05 -31.62 -32.79
CA GLU A 420 25.18 -32.11 -32.00
C GLU A 420 25.74 -30.97 -31.13
N ASN A 421 25.04 -30.60 -30.05
CA ASN A 421 25.67 -29.83 -28.97
C ASN A 421 25.02 -29.93 -27.57
N ASP A 422 23.95 -30.72 -27.38
CA ASP A 422 23.21 -30.77 -26.10
C ASP A 422 23.60 -31.92 -25.15
N ARG A 423 24.76 -32.57 -25.32
CA ARG A 423 25.12 -33.75 -24.49
C ARG A 423 26.25 -33.55 -23.47
N ASN A 424 26.92 -32.40 -23.42
CA ASN A 424 28.12 -32.24 -22.57
C ASN A 424 27.92 -31.45 -21.26
N ASN A 425 26.68 -31.16 -20.83
CA ASN A 425 26.46 -30.30 -19.64
C ASN A 425 25.64 -30.94 -18.51
N ARG A 426 25.55 -32.28 -18.44
CA ARG A 426 24.73 -32.98 -17.43
C ARG A 426 25.49 -33.83 -16.40
N ASP A 427 26.82 -33.96 -16.49
CA ASP A 427 27.57 -34.90 -15.64
C ASP A 427 28.45 -34.26 -14.54
N SER A 428 28.46 -32.94 -14.38
CA SER A 428 29.38 -32.26 -13.44
C SER A 428 28.79 -31.89 -12.07
N ASN A 429 27.59 -32.37 -11.69
CA ASN A 429 26.92 -31.91 -10.46
C ASN A 429 26.44 -33.00 -9.49
N ARG A 430 27.03 -34.21 -9.51
CA ARG A 430 26.53 -35.36 -8.73
C ARG A 430 27.37 -35.83 -7.54
N ASP A 431 28.50 -35.20 -7.22
CA ASP A 431 29.45 -35.74 -6.22
C ASP A 431 29.66 -34.93 -4.92
N SER A 432 28.87 -33.88 -4.64
CA SER A 432 29.15 -32.99 -3.49
C SER A 432 28.39 -33.28 -2.18
N ASN A 433 27.62 -34.36 -2.07
CA ASN A 433 26.71 -34.59 -0.93
C ASN A 433 26.87 -35.98 -0.24
N ARG A 434 28.11 -36.40 -0.01
CA ARG A 434 28.46 -37.42 0.99
C ARG A 434 29.50 -36.79 1.91
N ASP A 435 29.16 -36.61 3.19
CA ASP A 435 30.05 -36.37 4.35
C ASP A 435 29.44 -35.42 5.40
N ARG A 436 28.17 -35.62 5.78
CA ARG A 436 27.59 -34.98 6.98
C ARG A 436 26.69 -35.96 7.75
N ASP A 437 27.24 -37.08 8.19
CA ASP A 437 26.59 -37.96 9.17
C ASP A 437 27.64 -38.60 10.10
N SER A 438 28.25 -37.78 10.95
CA SER A 438 29.04 -38.28 12.09
C SER A 438 29.29 -37.16 13.10
N ASN A 439 28.25 -36.75 13.83
CA ASN A 439 28.42 -36.16 15.16
C ASN A 439 27.09 -36.07 15.91
N ARG A 440 26.64 -37.18 16.48
CA ARG A 440 25.53 -37.14 17.46
C ARG A 440 25.60 -38.31 18.42
N ASP A 441 26.61 -38.31 19.28
CA ASP A 441 26.59 -39.04 20.54
C ASP A 441 27.51 -38.32 21.55
N ILE A 442 27.25 -38.55 22.85
CA ILE A 442 27.88 -37.94 24.04
C ILE A 442 27.11 -36.72 24.59
N ASN A 443 26.03 -36.98 25.34
CA ASN A 443 25.97 -36.56 26.75
C ASN A 443 24.78 -37.21 27.48
N ARG A 444 25.07 -38.32 28.18
CA ARG A 444 24.24 -38.87 29.26
C ARG A 444 25.17 -39.20 30.42
N GLY A 445 24.95 -38.56 31.57
CA GLY A 445 25.48 -39.03 32.84
C GLY A 445 25.88 -37.92 33.80
N GLY A 446 25.11 -37.76 34.89
CA GLY A 446 25.52 -36.88 35.98
C GLY A 446 24.43 -36.61 37.02
N ARG A 447 23.89 -37.66 37.65
CA ARG A 447 23.26 -37.55 38.99
C ARG A 447 24.35 -37.80 40.03
N ARG A 448 24.55 -36.86 40.95
CA ARG A 448 24.76 -37.08 42.39
C ARG A 448 24.30 -35.84 43.13
#